data_AF-A0A841CLM0-F1
#
_entry.id   AF-A0A841CLM0-F1
#
_cell.length_a   1.000
_cell.length_b   1.000
_cell.length_c   1.000
_cell.angle_alpha   90.00
_cell.angle_beta   90.00
_cell.angle_gamma   90.00
#
_symmetry.space_group_name_H-M   'P 1'
#
loop_
_entity.id
_entity.type
_entity.pdbx_description
1 polymer ?
#
loop_
_entity_poly.entity_id
_entity_poly.type
_entity_poly.pdbx_seq_one_letter_code
_entity_poly.pdbx_strand_id
1 'polypeptide(L)'
;MLPQTLPPRHLGRRWVARLLDWLLVLVLTSPLWALALGHVKHSAALSAASVADDSVLGVFSARWDDAGDSAAAGLSEVWGDVTLSVVAVMVAQVLAVALYDFVAHAWFGRTVGKVVTSLSVVSVDGTRRVRPARALARSVLTVLLPGAGWVALLVGALRLDVVWVLVGVVLLAVSFIECLALRGPSCWHDRRTRTVVQPVDWAAKVNAVRNSNAWSLAQGTTSRVLDRGRSLRDRFGTGGPPR
;
A
#
# COMPACT_ATOMS: atom_id res chain seq x y z
N MET A 1 27.63 0.92 27.94
CA MET A 1 26.24 0.59 28.34
C MET A 1 25.34 0.83 27.14
N LEU A 2 24.84 -0.24 26.50
CA LEU A 2 23.88 -0.11 25.40
C LEU A 2 22.51 0.24 26.01
N PRO A 3 21.84 1.33 25.58
CA PRO A 3 20.50 1.63 26.08
C PRO A 3 19.57 0.46 25.74
N GLN A 4 18.88 -0.07 26.76
CA GLN A 4 17.87 -1.10 26.63
C GLN A 4 16.84 -0.67 25.59
N THR A 5 16.86 -1.30 24.41
CA THR A 5 15.89 -1.07 23.37
C THR A 5 14.57 -1.70 23.80
N LEU A 6 13.69 -0.90 24.40
CA LEU A 6 12.28 -1.27 24.56
C LEU A 6 11.75 -1.82 23.22
N PRO A 7 10.95 -2.90 23.23
CA PRO A 7 10.36 -3.42 22.00
C PRO A 7 9.60 -2.30 21.30
N PRO A 8 9.68 -2.18 19.96
CA PRO A 8 9.06 -1.09 19.24
C PRO A 8 7.54 -1.20 19.41
N ARG A 9 6.96 -0.33 20.26
CA ARG A 9 5.54 -0.25 20.67
C ARG A 9 4.54 -0.02 19.52
N HIS A 10 4.95 -0.20 18.26
CA HIS A 10 4.21 0.22 17.08
C HIS A 10 4.12 -0.84 15.97
N LEU A 11 4.63 -2.06 16.18
CA LEU A 11 4.51 -3.15 15.22
C LEU A 11 3.06 -3.44 14.83
N GLY A 12 2.19 -3.63 15.82
CA GLY A 12 0.77 -3.88 15.58
C GLY A 12 0.10 -2.77 14.77
N ARG A 13 0.38 -1.50 15.10
CA ARG A 13 -0.13 -0.34 14.33
C ARG A 13 0.36 -0.33 12.89
N ARG A 14 1.62 -0.71 12.63
CA ARG A 14 2.16 -0.81 11.26
C ARG A 14 1.46 -1.91 10.46
N TRP A 15 1.21 -3.07 11.08
CA TRP A 15 0.48 -4.17 10.45
C TRP A 15 -0.97 -3.80 10.17
N VAL A 16 -1.66 -3.17 11.12
CA VAL A 16 -3.04 -2.67 10.93
C VAL A 16 -3.10 -1.62 9.82
N ALA A 17 -2.16 -0.67 9.78
CA ALA A 17 -2.10 0.32 8.71
C ALA A 17 -1.99 -0.35 7.33
N ARG A 18 -1.11 -1.34 7.21
CA ARG A 18 -0.90 -2.08 5.98
C ARG A 18 -2.13 -2.89 5.60
N LEU A 19 -2.77 -3.55 6.56
CA LEU A 19 -4.00 -4.30 6.34
C LEU A 19 -5.12 -3.39 5.81
N LEU A 20 -5.31 -2.21 6.40
CA LEU A 20 -6.30 -1.24 5.93
C LEU A 20 -6.02 -0.76 4.50
N ASP A 21 -4.75 -0.49 4.18
CA ASP A 21 -4.35 -0.10 2.82
C ASP A 21 -4.63 -1.22 1.80
N TRP A 22 -4.37 -2.48 2.17
CA TRP A 22 -4.69 -3.64 1.32
C TRP A 22 -6.19 -3.86 1.14
N LEU A 23 -6.98 -3.75 2.21
CA LEU A 23 -8.43 -3.88 2.15
C LEU A 23 -9.06 -2.79 1.28
N LEU A 24 -8.58 -1.55 1.41
CA LEU A 24 -9.05 -0.44 0.57
C LEU A 24 -8.85 -0.77 -0.91
N VAL A 25 -7.64 -1.20 -1.29
CA VAL A 25 -7.36 -1.52 -2.69
C VAL A 25 -8.12 -2.76 -3.14
N LEU A 26 -8.24 -3.80 -2.30
CA LEU A 26 -9.04 -4.99 -2.61
C LEU A 26 -10.50 -4.62 -2.95
N VAL A 27 -11.11 -3.74 -2.15
CA VAL A 27 -12.47 -3.26 -2.42
C VAL A 27 -12.53 -2.52 -3.76
N LEU A 28 -11.57 -1.63 -4.03
CA LEU A 28 -11.50 -0.88 -5.28
C LEU A 28 -11.25 -1.76 -6.51
N THR A 29 -10.52 -2.86 -6.36
CA THR A 29 -10.23 -3.81 -7.44
C THR A 29 -11.23 -4.95 -7.53
N SER A 30 -12.21 -5.05 -6.63
CA SER A 30 -13.23 -6.12 -6.65
C SER A 30 -14.02 -6.24 -7.96
N PRO A 31 -14.31 -5.17 -8.74
CA PRO A 31 -14.97 -5.31 -10.03
C PRO A 31 -14.15 -6.13 -11.05
N LEU A 32 -12.81 -6.10 -10.96
CA LEU A 32 -11.95 -6.90 -11.85
C LEU A 32 -12.14 -8.41 -11.61
N TRP A 33 -12.36 -8.81 -10.36
CA TRP A 33 -12.68 -10.20 -10.01
C TRP A 33 -14.03 -10.64 -10.58
N ALA A 34 -15.02 -9.75 -10.57
CA ALA A 34 -16.32 -10.04 -11.19
C ALA A 34 -16.19 -10.22 -12.71
N LEU A 35 -15.39 -9.38 -13.39
CA LEU A 35 -15.11 -9.50 -14.81
C LEU A 35 -14.36 -10.79 -15.15
N ALA A 36 -13.32 -11.14 -14.38
CA ALA A 36 -12.60 -12.39 -14.57
C ALA A 36 -13.50 -13.62 -14.38
N LEU A 37 -14.37 -13.60 -13.37
CA LEU A 37 -15.35 -14.67 -13.16
C LEU A 37 -16.34 -14.76 -14.33
N GLY A 38 -16.79 -13.62 -14.86
CA GLY A 38 -17.65 -13.57 -16.05
C GLY A 38 -16.97 -14.17 -17.28
N HIS A 39 -15.70 -13.84 -17.51
CA HIS A 39 -14.90 -14.39 -18.60
C HIS A 39 -14.71 -15.91 -18.46
N VAL A 40 -14.31 -16.38 -17.27
CA VAL A 40 -14.17 -17.82 -16.99
C VAL A 40 -15.48 -18.58 -17.21
N LYS A 41 -16.61 -18.03 -16.75
CA LYS A 41 -17.93 -18.64 -16.98
C LYS A 41 -18.28 -18.72 -18.47
N HIS A 42 -17.93 -17.69 -19.23
CA HIS A 42 -18.17 -17.66 -20.66
C HIS A 42 -17.31 -18.68 -21.40
N SER A 43 -16.00 -18.75 -21.11
CA SER A 43 -15.10 -19.77 -21.69
C SER A 43 -15.57 -21.18 -21.34
N ALA A 44 -15.90 -21.43 -20.08
CA ALA A 44 -16.39 -22.74 -19.64
C ALA A 44 -17.69 -23.15 -20.34
N ALA A 45 -18.61 -22.21 -20.58
CA ALA A 45 -19.85 -22.48 -21.31
C ALA A 45 -19.61 -22.83 -22.79
N LEU A 46 -18.66 -22.14 -23.44
CA LEU A 46 -18.29 -22.43 -24.83
C LEU A 46 -17.60 -23.80 -24.96
N SER A 47 -16.65 -24.11 -24.07
CA SER A 47 -15.97 -25.41 -24.08
C SER A 47 -16.89 -26.58 -23.69
N ALA A 48 -17.85 -26.36 -22.78
CA ALA A 48 -18.85 -27.38 -22.47
C ALA A 48 -19.78 -27.67 -23.66
N ALA A 49 -20.14 -26.64 -24.43
CA ALA A 49 -20.95 -26.80 -25.64
C ALA A 49 -20.20 -27.56 -26.75
N SER A 50 -18.91 -27.28 -26.97
CA SER A 50 -18.11 -27.99 -27.96
C SER A 50 -17.84 -29.45 -27.57
N VAL A 51 -17.50 -29.71 -26.31
CA VAL A 51 -17.29 -31.08 -25.81
C VAL A 51 -18.58 -31.90 -25.87
N ALA A 52 -19.75 -31.30 -25.62
CA ALA A 52 -21.03 -32.00 -25.75
C ALA A 52 -21.34 -32.40 -27.20
N ASP A 53 -21.00 -31.57 -28.18
CA ASP A 53 -21.23 -31.85 -29.61
C ASP A 53 -20.33 -32.99 -30.12
N ASP A 54 -19.04 -32.94 -29.78
CA ASP A 54 -18.05 -33.95 -30.19
C ASP A 54 -18.22 -35.29 -29.45
N SER A 55 -18.54 -35.26 -28.15
CA SER A 55 -18.71 -36.48 -27.35
C SER A 55 -19.97 -37.26 -27.71
N VAL A 56 -21.07 -36.59 -28.09
CA VAL A 56 -22.28 -37.25 -28.58
C VAL A 56 -21.97 -38.05 -29.84
N LEU A 57 -21.26 -37.45 -30.80
CA LEU A 57 -20.83 -38.14 -32.02
C LEU A 57 -19.81 -39.26 -31.76
N GLY A 58 -18.91 -39.07 -30.78
CA GLY A 58 -17.95 -40.08 -30.34
C GLY A 58 -18.59 -41.32 -29.69
N VAL A 59 -19.60 -41.11 -28.85
CA VAL A 59 -20.36 -42.19 -28.19
C VAL A 59 -21.16 -43.01 -29.21
N PHE A 60 -21.77 -42.36 -30.20
CA PHE A 60 -22.47 -43.07 -31.28
C PHE A 60 -21.53 -43.79 -32.26
N SER A 61 -20.25 -43.40 -32.34
CA SER A 61 -19.24 -44.01 -33.21
C SER A 61 -18.34 -45.04 -32.51
N ALA A 62 -18.61 -45.37 -31.25
CA ALA A 62 -17.85 -46.32 -30.42
C ALA A 62 -16.36 -45.97 -30.24
N ARG A 63 -15.98 -44.69 -30.41
CA ARG A 63 -14.61 -44.19 -30.20
C ARG A 63 -14.48 -43.49 -28.86
N TRP A 64 -14.43 -44.31 -27.80
CA TRP A 64 -14.37 -43.82 -26.42
C TRP A 64 -13.04 -43.15 -26.04
N ASP A 65 -11.93 -43.53 -26.67
CA ASP A 65 -10.61 -42.90 -26.47
C ASP A 65 -10.61 -41.44 -26.99
N ASP A 66 -11.12 -41.22 -28.20
CA ASP A 66 -11.22 -39.89 -28.82
C ASP A 66 -12.11 -38.93 -28.02
N ALA A 67 -13.18 -39.45 -27.39
CA ALA A 67 -14.07 -38.68 -26.52
C ALA A 67 -13.40 -38.27 -25.19
N GLY A 68 -12.48 -39.09 -24.67
CA GLY A 68 -11.69 -38.77 -23.48
C GLY A 68 -10.65 -37.68 -23.76
N ASP A 69 -9.94 -37.77 -24.88
CA ASP A 69 -8.90 -36.81 -25.27
C ASP A 69 -9.47 -35.42 -25.57
N SER A 70 -10.63 -35.36 -26.23
CA SER A 70 -11.36 -34.11 -26.50
C SER A 70 -11.87 -33.44 -25.22
N ALA A 71 -12.42 -34.21 -24.27
CA ALA A 71 -12.81 -33.68 -22.97
C ALA A 71 -11.60 -33.16 -22.17
N ALA A 72 -10.46 -33.86 -22.20
CA ALA A 72 -9.23 -33.44 -21.55
C ALA A 72 -8.66 -32.15 -22.19
N ALA A 73 -8.70 -32.03 -23.52
CA ALA A 73 -8.28 -30.83 -24.23
C ALA A 73 -9.15 -29.60 -23.86
N GLY A 74 -10.48 -29.76 -23.86
CA GLY A 74 -11.39 -28.69 -23.46
C GLY A 74 -11.21 -28.25 -22.01
N LEU A 75 -10.99 -29.21 -21.09
CA LEU A 75 -10.69 -28.90 -19.69
C LEU A 75 -9.34 -28.17 -19.54
N SER A 76 -8.32 -28.57 -20.28
CA SER A 76 -7.02 -27.91 -20.28
C SER A 76 -7.11 -26.46 -20.78
N GLU A 77 -7.92 -26.20 -21.80
CA GLU A 77 -8.15 -24.85 -22.32
C GLU A 77 -8.84 -23.97 -21.28
N VAL A 78 -9.95 -24.44 -20.69
CA VAL A 78 -10.66 -23.71 -19.63
C VAL A 78 -9.75 -23.46 -18.42
N TRP A 79 -8.95 -24.45 -18.02
CA TRP A 79 -8.00 -24.28 -16.93
C TRP A 79 -6.91 -23.25 -17.25
N GLY A 80 -6.45 -23.20 -18.51
CA GLY A 80 -5.56 -22.18 -19.02
C GLY A 80 -6.15 -20.78 -18.87
N ASP A 81 -7.40 -20.58 -19.28
CA ASP A 81 -8.14 -19.32 -19.18
C ASP A 81 -8.38 -18.90 -17.72
N VAL A 82 -8.76 -19.84 -16.86
CA VAL A 82 -8.89 -19.62 -15.41
C VAL A 82 -7.57 -19.15 -14.83
N THR A 83 -6.48 -19.86 -15.14
CA THR A 83 -5.15 -19.53 -14.63
C THR A 83 -4.72 -18.14 -15.10
N LEU A 84 -4.87 -17.85 -16.39
CA LEU A 84 -4.53 -16.55 -16.97
C LEU A 84 -5.33 -15.41 -16.34
N SER A 85 -6.65 -15.59 -16.20
CA SER A 85 -7.55 -14.58 -15.64
C SER A 85 -7.25 -14.28 -14.19
N VAL A 86 -7.08 -15.33 -13.37
CA VAL A 86 -6.76 -15.20 -11.94
C VAL A 86 -5.41 -14.51 -11.75
N VAL A 87 -4.39 -14.92 -12.52
CA VAL A 87 -3.05 -14.32 -12.46
C VAL A 87 -3.08 -12.87 -12.93
N ALA A 88 -3.79 -12.56 -14.02
CA ALA A 88 -3.90 -11.20 -14.54
C ALA A 88 -4.56 -10.25 -13.55
N VAL A 89 -5.67 -10.66 -12.90
CA VAL A 89 -6.32 -9.86 -11.86
C VAL A 89 -5.40 -9.68 -10.66
N MET A 90 -4.71 -10.73 -10.23
CA MET A 90 -3.79 -10.64 -9.09
C MET A 90 -2.62 -9.69 -9.38
N VAL A 91 -2.03 -9.75 -10.57
CA VAL A 91 -0.98 -8.82 -11.02
C VAL A 91 -1.52 -7.39 -11.06
N ALA A 92 -2.68 -7.18 -11.67
CA ALA A 92 -3.31 -5.86 -11.71
C ALA A 92 -3.56 -5.30 -10.31
N GLN A 93 -4.00 -6.14 -9.38
CA GLN A 93 -4.23 -5.76 -7.98
C GLN A 93 -2.91 -5.38 -7.28
N VAL A 94 -1.85 -6.16 -7.43
CA VAL A 94 -0.52 -5.84 -6.87
C VAL A 94 0.00 -4.51 -7.42
N LEU A 95 -0.14 -4.29 -8.74
CA LEU A 95 0.26 -3.03 -9.37
C LEU A 95 -0.58 -1.84 -8.89
N ALA A 96 -1.89 -2.03 -8.70
CA ALA A 96 -2.76 -1.00 -8.15
C ALA A 96 -2.36 -0.62 -6.72
N VAL A 97 -2.06 -1.60 -5.85
CA VAL A 97 -1.55 -1.33 -4.49
C VAL A 97 -0.21 -0.60 -4.56
N ALA A 98 0.69 -1.00 -5.46
CA ALA A 98 2.01 -0.40 -5.58
C ALA A 98 1.94 1.05 -6.06
N LEU A 99 1.06 1.32 -7.03
CA LEU A 99 0.77 2.67 -7.53
C LEU A 99 0.14 3.52 -6.44
N TYR A 100 -0.84 2.99 -5.71
CA TYR A 100 -1.46 3.65 -4.56
C TYR A 100 -0.41 4.02 -3.50
N ASP A 101 0.43 3.06 -3.08
CA ASP A 101 1.46 3.31 -2.07
C ASP A 101 2.46 4.37 -2.54
N PHE A 102 2.88 4.29 -3.81
CA PHE A 102 3.79 5.25 -4.42
C PHE A 102 3.19 6.67 -4.43
N VAL A 103 1.98 6.83 -4.97
CA VAL A 103 1.29 8.13 -5.07
C VAL A 103 1.02 8.70 -3.68
N ALA A 104 0.53 7.87 -2.75
CA ALA A 104 0.26 8.25 -1.37
C ALA A 104 1.52 8.80 -0.66
N HIS A 105 2.66 8.14 -0.83
CA HIS A 105 3.92 8.61 -0.24
C HIS A 105 4.52 9.81 -0.97
N ALA A 106 4.46 9.83 -2.31
CA ALA A 106 5.03 10.92 -3.09
C ALA A 106 4.29 12.24 -2.90
N TRP A 107 2.94 12.21 -2.83
CA TRP A 107 2.12 13.41 -2.78
C TRP A 107 1.70 13.79 -1.36
N PHE A 108 1.29 12.82 -0.55
CA PHE A 108 0.73 13.07 0.78
C PHE A 108 1.67 12.71 1.93
N GLY A 109 2.76 11.98 1.66
CA GLY A 109 3.71 11.49 2.66
C GLY A 109 3.16 10.39 3.57
N ARG A 110 1.95 9.90 3.30
CA ARG A 110 1.26 8.87 4.11
C ARG A 110 0.13 8.23 3.33
N THR A 111 -0.14 6.96 3.63
CA THR A 111 -1.30 6.19 3.17
C THR A 111 -2.50 6.38 4.11
N VAL A 112 -3.69 5.98 3.68
CA VAL A 112 -4.93 6.10 4.46
C VAL A 112 -4.84 5.28 5.74
N GLY A 113 -4.34 4.05 5.67
CA GLY A 113 -4.11 3.21 6.85
C GLY A 113 -3.13 3.86 7.83
N LYS A 114 -2.11 4.58 7.36
CA LYS A 114 -1.21 5.35 8.22
C LYS A 114 -1.89 6.57 8.84
N VAL A 115 -2.82 7.21 8.15
CA VAL A 115 -3.65 8.27 8.73
C VAL A 115 -4.48 7.72 9.89
N VAL A 116 -5.21 6.62 9.66
CA VAL A 116 -6.08 5.98 10.65
C VAL A 116 -5.30 5.53 11.89
N THR A 117 -4.11 4.96 11.68
CA THR A 117 -3.25 4.46 12.79
C THR A 117 -2.34 5.52 13.41
N SER A 118 -2.49 6.79 13.01
CA SER A 118 -1.69 7.92 13.48
C SER A 118 -0.18 7.69 13.30
N LEU A 119 0.21 7.18 12.13
CA LEU A 119 1.60 6.98 11.73
C LEU A 119 1.97 7.98 10.62
N SER A 120 3.22 8.45 10.64
CA SER A 120 3.78 9.27 9.58
C SER A 120 5.15 8.74 9.17
N VAL A 121 5.42 8.78 7.87
CA VAL A 121 6.73 8.44 7.31
C VAL A 121 7.51 9.74 7.12
N VAL A 122 8.66 9.84 7.76
CA VAL A 122 9.53 11.01 7.67
C VAL A 122 10.86 10.59 7.06
N SER A 123 11.44 11.46 6.22
CA SER A 123 12.80 11.30 5.71
C SER A 123 13.79 11.46 6.86
N VAL A 124 14.84 10.63 6.90
CA VAL A 124 15.93 10.80 7.88
C VAL A 124 16.64 12.15 7.72
N ASP A 125 16.61 12.71 6.51
CA ASP A 125 17.23 14.01 6.19
C ASP A 125 16.44 15.22 6.73
N GLY A 126 15.34 15.00 7.48
CA GLY A 126 14.51 16.08 8.03
C GLY A 126 13.61 16.80 7.02
N THR A 127 13.67 16.43 5.74
CA THR A 127 12.79 16.99 4.71
C THR A 127 11.35 16.57 4.92
N ARG A 128 10.40 17.53 4.84
CA ARG A 128 8.96 17.27 5.02
C ARG A 128 8.36 16.27 4.02
N ARG A 129 8.97 16.08 2.86
CA ARG A 129 8.49 15.17 1.81
C ARG A 129 9.54 14.13 1.44
N VAL A 130 9.08 12.91 1.16
CA VAL A 130 9.89 11.82 0.63
C VAL A 130 10.07 12.05 -0.87
N ARG A 131 11.31 11.98 -1.36
CA ARG A 131 11.59 12.11 -2.79
C ARG A 131 10.90 10.99 -3.59
N PRO A 132 10.39 11.26 -4.82
CA PRO A 132 9.69 10.26 -5.62
C PRO A 132 10.50 8.96 -5.80
N ALA A 133 11.80 9.05 -6.05
CA ALA A 133 12.66 7.85 -6.18
C ALA A 133 12.70 6.98 -4.90
N ARG A 134 12.61 7.60 -3.71
CA ARG A 134 12.56 6.87 -2.43
C ARG A 134 11.19 6.27 -2.16
N ALA A 135 10.11 6.95 -2.55
CA ALA A 135 8.76 6.39 -2.55
C ALA A 135 8.69 5.19 -3.52
N LEU A 136 9.30 5.35 -4.69
CA LEU A 136 9.80 4.35 -5.65
C LEU A 136 10.24 3.06 -4.98
N ALA A 137 11.47 3.12 -4.45
CA ALA A 137 12.13 1.99 -3.82
C ALA A 137 11.32 1.40 -2.66
N ARG A 138 10.58 2.24 -1.92
CA ARG A 138 9.75 1.77 -0.81
C ARG A 138 8.58 0.91 -1.31
N SER A 139 7.86 1.38 -2.34
CA SER A 139 6.74 0.63 -2.92
C SER A 139 7.22 -0.69 -3.53
N VAL A 140 8.39 -0.69 -4.19
CA VAL A 140 9.00 -1.92 -4.70
C VAL A 140 9.24 -2.94 -3.58
N LEU A 141 9.93 -2.54 -2.51
CA LEU A 141 10.29 -3.45 -1.42
C LEU A 141 9.07 -3.90 -0.59
N THR A 142 8.12 -3.01 -0.37
CA THR A 142 6.99 -3.26 0.55
C THR A 142 5.71 -3.71 -0.14
N VAL A 143 5.59 -3.58 -1.46
CA VAL A 143 4.37 -4.02 -2.17
C VAL A 143 4.73 -4.99 -3.27
N LEU A 144 5.61 -4.59 -4.21
CA LEU A 144 5.90 -5.43 -5.38
C LEU A 144 6.62 -6.72 -5.01
N LEU A 145 7.59 -6.68 -4.11
CA LEU A 145 8.32 -7.89 -3.69
C LEU A 145 7.40 -8.95 -3.05
N PRO A 146 6.62 -8.66 -1.99
CA PRO A 146 5.67 -9.64 -1.47
C PRO A 146 4.53 -9.96 -2.44
N GLY A 147 4.06 -8.97 -3.23
CA GLY A 147 3.02 -9.18 -4.24
C GLY A 147 3.45 -10.15 -5.33
N ALA A 148 4.68 -10.02 -5.83
CA ALA A 148 5.28 -10.95 -6.78
C ALA A 148 5.44 -12.36 -6.17
N GLY A 149 5.78 -12.44 -4.88
CA GLY A 149 5.80 -13.71 -4.14
C GLY A 149 4.43 -14.42 -4.14
N TRP A 150 3.36 -13.68 -3.86
CA TRP A 150 1.98 -14.21 -3.93
C TRP A 150 1.56 -14.62 -5.33
N VAL A 151 1.88 -13.82 -6.35
CA VAL A 151 1.59 -14.16 -7.75
C VAL A 151 2.34 -15.44 -8.15
N ALA A 152 3.63 -15.53 -7.84
CA ALA A 152 4.44 -16.73 -8.11
C ALA A 152 3.90 -17.98 -7.41
N LEU A 153 3.52 -17.87 -6.14
CA LEU A 153 2.86 -18.97 -5.40
C LEU A 153 1.56 -19.42 -6.08
N LEU A 154 0.72 -18.46 -6.48
CA LEU A 154 -0.57 -18.74 -7.10
C LEU A 154 -0.39 -19.41 -8.46
N VAL A 155 0.53 -18.91 -9.28
CA VAL A 155 0.90 -19.53 -10.57
C VAL A 155 1.40 -20.95 -10.34
N GLY A 156 2.33 -21.14 -9.40
CA GLY A 156 2.88 -22.45 -9.08
C GLY A 156 1.81 -23.42 -8.57
N ALA A 157 0.89 -22.97 -7.72
CA ALA A 157 -0.22 -23.79 -7.23
C ALA A 157 -1.21 -24.18 -8.34
N LEU A 158 -1.58 -23.22 -9.20
CA LEU A 158 -2.52 -23.45 -10.31
C LEU A 158 -1.91 -24.35 -11.40
N ARG A 159 -0.60 -24.28 -11.62
CA ARG A 159 0.11 -25.10 -12.62
C ARG A 159 0.78 -26.35 -12.04
N LEU A 160 0.65 -26.58 -10.74
CA LEU A 160 1.35 -27.64 -10.00
C LEU A 160 2.88 -27.61 -10.23
N ASP A 161 3.45 -26.41 -10.40
CA ASP A 161 4.87 -26.20 -10.67
C ASP A 161 5.63 -25.85 -9.38
N VAL A 162 6.44 -26.81 -8.93
CA VAL A 162 7.25 -26.71 -7.70
C VAL A 162 8.23 -25.55 -7.74
N VAL A 163 8.80 -25.22 -8.90
CA VAL A 163 9.80 -24.14 -9.02
C VAL A 163 9.14 -22.80 -8.71
N TRP A 164 7.97 -22.53 -9.29
CA TRP A 164 7.21 -21.30 -9.01
C TRP A 164 6.74 -21.20 -7.57
N VAL A 165 6.35 -22.34 -6.96
CA VAL A 165 6.03 -22.39 -5.53
C VAL A 165 7.25 -21.99 -4.69
N LEU A 166 8.42 -22.58 -4.94
CA LEU A 166 9.64 -22.27 -4.20
C LEU A 166 10.06 -20.80 -4.36
N VAL A 167 10.00 -20.25 -5.58
CA VAL A 167 10.27 -18.83 -5.83
C VAL A 167 9.32 -17.95 -5.01
N GLY A 168 8.02 -18.27 -5.02
CA GLY A 168 7.03 -17.55 -4.24
C GLY A 168 7.28 -17.59 -2.73
N VAL A 169 7.60 -18.76 -2.18
CA VAL A 169 7.97 -18.94 -0.76
C VAL A 169 9.19 -18.10 -0.41
N VAL A 170 10.25 -18.16 -1.23
CA VAL A 170 11.49 -17.40 -0.98
C VAL A 170 11.22 -15.89 -0.97
N LEU A 171 10.47 -15.37 -1.95
CA LEU A 171 10.13 -13.95 -2.01
C LEU A 171 9.33 -13.49 -0.78
N LEU A 172 8.34 -14.29 -0.33
CA LEU A 172 7.56 -13.99 0.86
C LEU A 172 8.39 -14.09 2.14
N ALA A 173 9.25 -15.10 2.26
CA ALA A 173 10.15 -15.26 3.39
C ALA A 173 11.11 -14.06 3.50
N VAL A 174 11.70 -13.62 2.38
CA VAL A 174 12.52 -12.40 2.34
C VAL A 174 11.71 -11.18 2.79
N SER A 175 10.50 -10.98 2.26
CA SER A 175 9.64 -9.86 2.67
C SER A 175 9.26 -9.90 4.16
N PHE A 176 9.02 -11.09 4.71
CA PHE A 176 8.71 -11.28 6.12
C PHE A 176 9.92 -10.99 7.01
N ILE A 177 11.10 -11.52 6.65
CA ILE A 177 12.37 -11.25 7.34
C ILE A 177 12.67 -9.74 7.30
N GLU A 178 12.44 -9.07 6.18
CA GLU A 178 12.59 -7.61 6.08
C GLU A 178 11.66 -6.83 7.02
N CYS A 179 10.44 -7.34 7.23
CA CYS A 179 9.48 -6.75 8.17
C CYS A 179 9.88 -7.00 9.63
N LEU A 180 10.41 -8.19 9.95
CA LEU A 180 10.83 -8.57 11.30
C LEU A 180 12.21 -8.05 11.70
N ALA A 181 13.08 -7.71 10.75
CA ALA A 181 14.45 -7.20 10.97
C ALA A 181 14.48 -5.76 11.52
N LEU A 182 13.87 -5.58 12.69
CA LEU A 182 13.76 -4.34 13.44
C LEU A 182 15.09 -4.04 14.12
N ARG A 183 15.56 -2.80 13.98
CA ARG A 183 16.61 -2.23 14.82
C ARG A 183 16.11 -0.88 15.32
N GLY A 184 15.73 -0.83 16.59
CA GLY A 184 15.07 0.33 17.19
C GLY A 184 13.73 0.67 16.50
N PRO A 185 13.49 1.94 16.10
CA PRO A 185 12.25 2.36 15.46
C PRO A 185 12.20 2.07 13.95
N SER A 186 13.19 1.40 13.35
CA SER A 186 13.30 1.23 11.90
C SER A 186 13.23 -0.25 11.48
N CYS A 187 12.45 -0.55 10.43
CA CYS A 187 12.53 -1.81 9.69
C CYS A 187 13.72 -1.79 8.72
N TRP A 188 14.05 -2.92 8.10
CA TRP A 188 15.12 -2.98 7.11
C TRP A 188 14.85 -2.09 5.89
N HIS A 189 13.63 -2.10 5.36
CA HIS A 189 13.24 -1.26 4.22
C HIS A 189 13.24 0.24 4.59
N ASP A 190 12.90 0.59 5.83
CA ASP A 190 13.00 1.95 6.36
C ASP A 190 14.46 2.44 6.26
N ARG A 191 15.43 1.63 6.70
CA ARG A 191 16.87 1.94 6.60
C ARG A 191 17.33 2.07 5.16
N ARG A 192 16.93 1.14 4.29
CA ARG A 192 17.35 1.12 2.87
C ARG A 192 16.79 2.31 2.09
N THR A 193 15.60 2.78 2.47
CA THR A 193 14.97 3.97 1.87
C THR A 193 15.29 5.29 2.59
N ARG A 194 16.09 5.25 3.67
CA ARG A 194 16.38 6.38 4.55
C ARG A 194 15.11 7.08 5.04
N THR A 195 14.13 6.28 5.47
CA THR A 195 12.86 6.74 6.06
C THR A 195 12.69 6.16 7.47
N VAL A 196 11.87 6.80 8.30
CA VAL A 196 11.47 6.29 9.61
C VAL A 196 9.96 6.49 9.78
N VAL A 197 9.29 5.49 10.34
CA VAL A 197 7.86 5.60 10.70
C VAL A 197 7.74 6.00 12.17
N GLN A 198 7.16 7.17 12.41
CA GLN A 198 6.96 7.72 13.75
C GLN A 198 5.45 7.82 14.06
N PRO A 199 5.03 7.54 15.31
CA PRO A 199 3.69 7.86 15.73
C PRO A 199 3.50 9.38 15.76
N VAL A 200 2.39 9.84 15.20
CA VAL A 200 1.98 11.24 15.30
C VAL A 200 1.12 11.35 16.56
N ASP A 201 1.61 12.07 17.56
CA ASP A 201 0.76 12.52 18.64
C ASP A 201 -0.07 13.70 18.15
N TRP A 202 -1.31 13.42 17.74
CA TRP A 202 -2.24 14.42 17.25
C TRP A 202 -2.58 15.45 18.32
N ALA A 203 -2.61 15.07 19.59
CA ALA A 203 -2.87 16.02 20.68
C ALA A 203 -1.70 17.01 20.80
N ALA A 204 -0.46 16.52 20.77
CA ALA A 204 0.72 17.38 20.76
C ALA A 204 0.78 18.28 19.51
N LYS A 205 0.41 17.75 18.33
CA LYS A 205 0.41 18.50 17.08
C LYS A 205 -0.68 19.58 17.03
N VAL A 206 -1.89 19.27 17.52
CA VAL A 206 -3.00 20.23 17.65
C VAL A 206 -2.64 21.30 18.67
N ASN A 207 -2.04 20.91 19.81
CA ASN A 207 -1.57 21.87 20.81
C ASN A 207 -0.45 22.77 20.25
N ALA A 208 0.48 22.23 19.46
CA ALA A 208 1.51 23.02 18.80
C ALA A 208 0.92 24.02 17.79
N VAL A 209 -0.08 23.62 16.99
CA VAL A 209 -0.79 24.51 16.05
C VAL A 209 -1.60 25.57 16.79
N ARG A 210 -2.28 25.18 17.87
CA ARG A 210 -3.05 26.10 18.72
C ARG A 210 -2.12 27.12 19.39
N ASN A 211 -0.96 26.68 19.85
CA ASN A 211 0.05 27.54 20.46
C ASN A 211 0.73 28.44 19.42
N SER A 212 1.01 27.97 18.20
CA SER A 212 1.55 28.82 17.13
C SER A 212 0.53 29.87 16.67
N ASN A 213 -0.76 29.52 16.66
CA ASN A 213 -1.83 30.48 16.39
C ASN A 213 -2.03 31.45 17.56
N ALA A 214 -1.88 30.99 18.80
CA ALA A 214 -1.87 31.87 19.97
C ALA A 214 -0.68 32.83 19.94
N TRP A 215 0.48 32.37 19.45
CA TRP A 215 1.69 33.17 19.30
C TRP A 215 1.56 34.21 18.17
N SER A 216 0.96 33.83 17.03
CA SER A 216 0.68 34.79 15.94
C SER A 216 -0.39 35.81 16.32
N LEU A 217 -1.41 35.41 17.09
CA LEU A 217 -2.40 36.32 17.68
C LEU A 217 -1.76 37.27 18.70
N ALA A 218 -0.85 36.77 19.55
CA ALA A 218 -0.11 37.58 20.51
C ALA A 218 0.76 38.64 19.82
N GLN A 219 1.49 38.27 18.76
CA GLN A 219 2.26 39.22 17.95
C GLN A 219 1.38 40.29 17.29
N GLY A 220 0.20 39.90 16.79
CA GLY A 220 -0.78 40.83 16.22
C GLY A 220 -1.40 41.79 17.25
N THR A 221 -1.46 41.41 18.53
CA THR A 221 -1.84 42.33 19.61
C THR A 221 -0.71 43.26 20.03
N THR A 222 0.54 42.81 20.04
CA THR A 222 1.70 43.66 20.39
C THR A 222 1.88 44.79 19.38
N SER A 223 1.70 44.53 18.08
CA SER A 223 1.75 45.57 17.04
C SER A 223 0.63 46.61 17.23
N ARG A 224 -0.60 46.18 17.54
CA ARG A 224 -1.72 47.10 17.85
C ARG A 224 -1.49 47.94 19.10
N VAL A 225 -0.85 47.37 20.12
CA VAL A 225 -0.49 48.12 21.35
C VAL A 225 0.59 49.16 21.06
N LEU A 226 1.59 48.82 20.25
CA LEU A 226 2.62 49.77 19.82
C LEU A 226 2.05 50.88 18.94
N ASP A 227 1.17 50.57 18.00
CA ASP A 227 0.53 51.57 17.14
C ASP A 227 -0.43 52.48 17.93
N ARG A 228 -1.14 51.93 18.91
CA ARG A 228 -1.98 52.73 19.82
C ARG A 228 -1.12 53.62 20.72
N GLY A 229 0.00 53.11 21.22
CA GLY A 229 0.99 53.88 21.97
C GLY A 229 1.61 55.03 21.17
N ARG A 230 1.92 54.80 19.88
CA ARG A 230 2.35 55.86 18.95
C ARG A 230 1.24 56.89 18.72
N SER A 231 0.00 56.45 18.47
CA SER A 231 -1.13 57.38 18.28
C SER A 231 -1.42 58.24 19.53
N LEU A 232 -1.21 57.68 20.72
CA LEU A 232 -1.37 58.40 21.99
C LEU A 232 -0.20 59.37 22.19
N ARG A 233 1.02 58.98 21.84
CA ARG A 233 2.18 59.87 21.81
C ARG A 233 2.00 61.00 20.80
N ASP A 234 1.41 60.76 19.64
CA ASP A 234 1.17 61.81 18.64
C ASP A 234 0.03 62.74 19.09
N ARG A 235 -0.95 62.23 19.83
CA ARG A 235 -2.07 63.02 20.37
C ARG A 235 -1.72 63.84 21.62
N PHE A 236 -0.81 63.34 22.45
CA PHE A 236 -0.51 63.92 23.77
C PHE A 236 0.96 64.33 23.97
N GLY A 237 1.84 63.96 23.04
CA GLY A 237 3.28 64.21 23.09
C GLY A 237 3.67 65.50 22.39
N THR A 238 3.36 66.64 23.01
CA THR A 238 4.08 67.91 22.78
C THR A 238 4.57 68.55 24.08
N GLY A 239 4.54 67.83 25.20
CA GLY A 239 5.25 68.24 26.42
C GLY A 239 6.73 67.88 26.32
N GLY A 240 7.57 68.82 25.87
CA GLY A 240 9.02 68.72 26.07
C GLY A 240 9.33 68.55 27.57
N PRO A 241 10.43 67.87 27.94
CA PRO A 241 10.76 67.67 29.34
C PRO A 241 10.90 69.02 30.04
N PRO A 242 10.28 69.21 31.23
CA PRO A 242 10.52 70.42 32.01
C PRO A 242 12.01 70.48 32.32
N ARG A 243 12.63 71.61 31.94
CA ARG A 243 14.01 71.93 32.28
C ARG A 243 14.14 72.21 33.77
#